data_AF-A0A8H6VKL9-F1
#
_entry.id   AF-A0A8H6VKL9-F1
#
_cell.length_a   1.000
_cell.length_b   1.000
_cell.length_c   1.000
_cell.angle_alpha   90.00
_cell.angle_beta   90.00
_cell.angle_gamma   90.00
#
_symmetry.space_group_name_H-M   'P 1'
#
loop_
_entity.id
_entity.type
_entity.pdbx_description
1 polymer ?
#
loop_
_entity_poly.entity_id
_entity_poly.type
_entity_poly.pdbx_seq_one_letter_code
_entity_poly.pdbx_strand_id
1 'polypeptide(L)'
;MSQRSKAAEGRKAIEKQPTTPLRQKLQSPRAIPPKPTSTGRLHTAPSAPSTTPTLPRANPIRRPHPRMLEPIAAGAKAMGIFKAAFAATGWTTLGATAGYVFWTRKTKIVDVPPTDYLFNSTFYARYNPNNAPVTQDLAVRRVPLTQIKPELLEKEGKLVESFCAGVWSGLGFAYQRRFLEKKYRADFVTQDHLWDTKDLQSNTYEIGTKITDHFEVISKTPSSIIVRCGDSPRIQDVRASDGLFEMTAEVKKDEGVAEFGLKSIFYNGLAQPDKESKVPQQGPMSNWIQWLHQQYDKVLMETAISNVSK
;
A
#
# COMPACT_ATOMS: atom_id res chain seq x y z
N MET A 1 15.29 -69.42 41.29
CA MET A 1 16.09 -70.19 40.31
C MET A 1 16.47 -69.20 39.20
N SER A 2 17.70 -68.64 39.17
CA SER A 2 18.95 -69.22 38.60
C SER A 2 18.81 -69.40 37.08
N GLN A 3 19.60 -68.88 36.13
CA GLN A 3 20.89 -68.16 35.99
C GLN A 3 20.89 -67.54 34.56
N ARG A 4 21.32 -66.28 34.32
CA ARG A 4 22.64 -65.80 33.81
C ARG A 4 23.24 -66.50 32.58
N SER A 5 23.47 -65.73 31.50
CA SER A 5 24.76 -65.52 30.77
C SER A 5 24.49 -64.73 29.46
N LYS A 6 24.92 -63.46 29.27
CA LYS A 6 26.24 -62.95 28.80
C LYS A 6 26.59 -63.42 27.36
N ALA A 7 27.10 -62.63 26.41
CA ALA A 7 27.61 -61.25 26.37
C ALA A 7 27.89 -60.79 24.90
N ALA A 8 27.93 -59.46 24.69
CA ALA A 8 28.98 -58.69 23.97
C ALA A 8 29.12 -58.83 22.44
N GLU A 9 29.58 -57.86 21.63
CA GLU A 9 30.03 -56.47 21.73
C GLU A 9 30.18 -55.97 20.28
N GLY A 10 30.11 -54.66 20.02
CA GLY A 10 30.42 -54.14 18.68
C GLY A 10 30.11 -52.66 18.46
N ARG A 11 30.73 -51.78 19.25
CA ARG A 11 30.81 -50.33 18.94
C ARG A 11 31.86 -50.10 17.86
N LYS A 12 31.53 -49.37 16.79
CA LYS A 12 32.52 -48.60 16.01
C LYS A 12 32.09 -47.15 15.91
N ALA A 13 33.00 -46.29 16.37
CA ALA A 13 32.93 -44.86 16.32
C ALA A 13 33.05 -44.37 14.87
N ILE A 14 32.29 -43.32 14.53
CA ILE A 14 32.54 -42.52 13.33
C ILE A 14 33.29 -41.26 13.78
N GLU A 15 34.49 -41.15 13.23
CA GLU A 15 35.52 -40.17 13.43
C GLU A 15 35.11 -38.81 12.87
N LYS A 16 35.23 -37.77 13.70
CA LYS A 16 35.08 -36.36 13.29
C LYS A 16 36.38 -35.90 12.63
N GLN A 17 36.32 -35.54 11.35
CA GLN A 17 37.40 -34.78 10.72
C GLN A 17 37.31 -33.28 11.05
N PRO A 18 38.44 -32.61 11.38
CA PRO A 18 38.48 -31.17 11.58
C PRO A 18 38.82 -30.45 10.28
N THR A 19 37.91 -29.62 9.76
CA THR A 19 38.24 -28.67 8.68
C THR A 19 38.60 -27.33 9.30
N THR A 20 39.88 -26.97 9.18
CA THR A 20 40.46 -25.69 9.57
C THR A 20 40.05 -24.61 8.55
N PRO A 21 39.76 -23.37 8.97
CA PRO A 21 39.21 -22.34 8.10
C PRO A 21 40.25 -21.71 7.18
N LEU A 22 39.89 -21.58 5.89
CA LEU A 22 40.68 -20.84 4.90
C LEU A 22 40.60 -19.34 5.19
N ARG A 23 41.70 -18.81 5.72
CA ARG A 23 42.01 -17.41 5.93
C ARG A 23 42.13 -16.69 4.57
N GLN A 24 41.03 -16.13 4.06
CA GLN A 24 41.11 -15.18 2.96
C GLN A 24 41.62 -13.83 3.47
N LYS A 25 42.71 -13.38 2.85
CA LYS A 25 43.41 -12.14 3.14
C LYS A 25 42.48 -10.93 2.93
N LEU A 26 42.44 -10.06 3.94
CA LEU A 26 42.07 -8.65 3.80
C LEU A 26 42.84 -8.05 2.61
N GLN A 27 42.13 -7.59 1.60
CA GLN A 27 42.60 -6.53 0.71
C GLN A 27 41.82 -5.27 1.06
N SER A 28 42.53 -4.32 1.67
CA SER A 28 42.05 -2.98 1.97
C SER A 28 41.66 -2.24 0.67
N PRO A 29 40.52 -1.54 0.62
CA PRO A 29 40.22 -0.66 -0.50
C PRO A 29 41.19 0.53 -0.52
N ARG A 30 41.84 0.72 -1.67
CA ARG A 30 42.69 1.87 -1.98
C ARG A 30 41.81 3.13 -2.01
N ALA A 31 42.26 4.16 -1.30
CA ALA A 31 41.61 5.47 -1.23
C ALA A 31 41.42 6.11 -2.61
N ILE A 32 40.23 6.61 -2.87
CA ILE A 32 39.90 7.49 -4.00
C ILE A 32 40.26 8.92 -3.59
N PRO A 33 41.06 9.67 -4.37
CA PRO A 33 41.39 11.06 -4.05
C PRO A 33 40.19 12.00 -4.31
N PRO A 34 39.99 13.06 -3.49
CA PRO A 34 38.90 14.01 -3.68
C PRO A 34 39.16 14.91 -4.89
N LYS A 35 38.11 15.19 -5.68
CA LYS A 35 38.11 16.26 -6.69
C LYS A 35 37.25 17.45 -6.23
N PRO A 36 37.59 18.66 -6.70
CA PRO A 36 37.46 19.89 -5.93
C PRO A 36 36.09 20.57 -6.02
N THR A 37 35.80 21.29 -4.95
CA THR A 37 34.78 22.34 -4.78
C THR A 37 34.78 23.35 -5.93
N SER A 38 33.61 23.53 -6.55
CA SER A 38 33.29 24.66 -7.41
C SER A 38 32.19 25.49 -6.75
N THR A 39 32.60 26.61 -6.17
CA THR A 39 31.77 27.74 -5.77
C THR A 39 31.10 28.37 -7.00
N GLY A 40 29.78 28.44 -7.01
CA GLY A 40 29.00 28.98 -8.15
C GLY A 40 27.73 29.69 -7.71
N ARG A 41 27.91 30.86 -7.11
CA ARG A 41 27.06 32.06 -7.04
C ARG A 41 25.56 31.94 -7.40
N LEU A 42 24.73 32.30 -6.41
CA LEU A 42 23.33 32.70 -6.56
C LEU A 42 23.20 33.85 -7.58
N HIS A 43 22.23 33.73 -8.49
CA HIS A 43 21.59 34.88 -9.14
C HIS A 43 20.10 34.89 -8.81
N THR A 44 19.76 35.80 -7.91
CA THR A 44 18.42 36.28 -7.62
C THR A 44 17.93 37.15 -8.78
N ALA A 45 16.76 36.84 -9.34
CA ALA A 45 16.02 37.75 -10.22
C ALA A 45 14.99 38.54 -9.39
N PRO A 46 14.87 39.87 -9.58
CA PRO A 46 14.05 40.73 -8.74
C PRO A 46 12.57 40.75 -9.14
N SER A 47 11.74 40.96 -8.12
CA SER A 47 10.28 41.08 -8.17
C SER A 47 9.78 42.54 -8.30
N ALA A 48 8.65 42.68 -9.01
CA ALA A 48 7.60 43.72 -8.90
C ALA A 48 7.87 45.09 -9.58
N PRO A 49 6.82 45.84 -10.04
CA PRO A 49 5.68 46.24 -9.22
C PRO A 49 4.27 46.05 -9.82
N SER A 50 3.33 45.93 -8.88
CA SER A 50 1.88 45.97 -9.02
C SER A 50 1.36 47.37 -9.35
N THR A 51 0.46 47.48 -10.31
CA THR A 51 -0.33 48.69 -10.58
C THR A 51 -1.82 48.41 -10.39
N THR A 52 -2.35 48.80 -9.23
CA THR A 52 -3.79 48.93 -8.96
C THR A 52 -4.30 50.27 -9.51
N PRO A 53 -5.37 50.29 -10.33
CA PRO A 53 -6.01 51.53 -10.75
C PRO A 53 -7.06 52.01 -9.74
N THR A 54 -6.93 53.28 -9.37
CA THR A 54 -7.81 54.04 -8.47
C THR A 54 -9.14 54.37 -9.15
N LEU A 55 -10.26 54.04 -8.50
CA LEU A 55 -11.62 54.44 -8.91
C LEU A 55 -11.92 55.90 -8.49
N PRO A 56 -12.54 56.72 -9.35
CA PRO A 56 -13.08 58.02 -8.94
C PRO A 56 -14.49 57.90 -8.36
N ARG A 57 -14.73 58.84 -7.44
CA ARG A 57 -15.83 59.01 -6.48
C ARG A 57 -17.13 59.48 -7.14
N ALA A 58 -18.25 59.01 -6.60
CA ALA A 58 -19.62 59.34 -6.97
C ALA A 58 -20.05 60.77 -6.59
N ASN A 59 -21.08 61.29 -7.29
CA ASN A 59 -21.97 62.36 -6.82
C ASN A 59 -23.41 62.12 -7.34
N PRO A 60 -24.45 62.68 -6.69
CA PRO A 60 -25.73 61.97 -6.51
C PRO A 60 -26.95 62.69 -7.11
N ILE A 61 -28.11 62.03 -6.93
CA ILE A 61 -29.49 62.55 -6.89
C ILE A 61 -30.27 62.67 -8.22
N ARG A 62 -31.26 61.78 -8.42
CA ARG A 62 -32.70 62.11 -8.42
C ARG A 62 -33.58 60.87 -8.58
N ARG A 63 -34.52 60.67 -7.64
CA ARG A 63 -35.67 59.75 -7.79
C ARG A 63 -36.82 60.45 -8.52
N PRO A 64 -37.62 59.70 -9.29
CA PRO A 64 -39.06 59.85 -9.23
C PRO A 64 -39.78 58.52 -8.89
N HIS A 65 -41.01 58.68 -8.42
CA HIS A 65 -41.92 57.73 -7.77
C HIS A 65 -42.39 56.52 -8.62
N PRO A 66 -42.99 55.50 -7.98
CA PRO A 66 -43.11 54.15 -8.52
C PRO A 66 -44.31 53.99 -9.45
N ARG A 67 -44.12 53.21 -10.52
CA ARG A 67 -45.22 52.62 -11.30
C ARG A 67 -45.33 51.16 -10.87
N MET A 68 -46.46 50.81 -10.27
CA MET A 68 -46.80 49.42 -9.93
C MET A 68 -46.82 48.57 -11.21
N LEU A 69 -45.97 47.55 -11.25
CA LEU A 69 -46.14 46.38 -12.09
C LEU A 69 -46.09 45.17 -11.15
N GLU A 70 -47.14 44.36 -11.24
CA GLU A 70 -47.37 43.19 -10.40
C GLU A 70 -46.21 42.17 -10.47
N PRO A 71 -45.88 41.49 -9.35
CA PRO A 71 -44.95 40.38 -9.38
C PRO A 71 -45.62 39.14 -10.00
N ILE A 72 -45.18 38.78 -11.20
CA ILE A 72 -45.41 37.46 -11.79
C ILE A 72 -44.86 36.40 -10.82
N ALA A 73 -45.75 35.51 -10.39
CA ALA A 73 -45.46 34.37 -9.53
C ALA A 73 -44.48 33.38 -10.19
N ALA A 74 -43.17 33.63 -10.03
CA ALA A 74 -42.09 32.75 -10.47
C ALA A 74 -41.16 32.29 -9.33
N GLY A 75 -41.57 32.45 -8.06
CA GLY A 75 -40.74 32.12 -6.89
C GLY A 75 -40.96 30.72 -6.27
N ALA A 76 -42.08 30.07 -6.53
CA ALA A 76 -42.46 28.85 -5.79
C ALA A 76 -41.96 27.54 -6.44
N LYS A 77 -41.88 27.47 -7.77
CA LYS A 77 -41.46 26.23 -8.48
C LYS A 77 -39.95 26.01 -8.45
N ALA A 78 -39.13 27.07 -8.51
CA ALA A 78 -37.68 26.96 -8.48
C ALA A 78 -37.17 26.43 -7.12
N MET A 79 -37.68 26.95 -5.99
CA MET A 79 -37.29 26.47 -4.66
C MET A 79 -37.67 25.01 -4.38
N GLY A 80 -38.77 24.51 -4.95
CA GLY A 80 -39.19 23.10 -4.79
C GLY A 80 -38.25 22.11 -5.46
N ILE A 81 -37.76 22.44 -6.65
CA ILE A 81 -36.80 21.60 -7.40
C ILE A 81 -35.44 21.58 -6.70
N PHE A 82 -34.95 22.72 -6.20
CA PHE A 82 -33.71 22.75 -5.43
C PHE A 82 -33.82 21.95 -4.12
N LYS A 83 -34.91 22.07 -3.37
CA LYS A 83 -35.13 21.25 -2.16
C LYS A 83 -35.22 19.75 -2.46
N ALA A 84 -35.90 19.37 -3.53
CA ALA A 84 -35.99 17.97 -3.97
C ALA A 84 -34.63 17.43 -4.45
N ALA A 85 -33.84 18.23 -5.18
CA ALA A 85 -32.50 17.85 -5.63
C ALA A 85 -31.50 17.74 -4.48
N PHE A 86 -31.54 18.66 -3.50
CA PHE A 86 -30.73 18.57 -2.29
C PHE A 86 -31.14 17.37 -1.41
N ALA A 87 -32.43 17.10 -1.26
CA ALA A 87 -32.91 15.92 -0.55
C ALA A 87 -32.47 14.62 -1.27
N ALA A 88 -32.66 14.52 -2.58
CA ALA A 88 -32.24 13.36 -3.36
C ALA A 88 -30.73 13.14 -3.31
N THR A 89 -29.92 14.20 -3.43
CA THR A 89 -28.45 14.13 -3.32
C THR A 89 -28.00 13.77 -1.91
N GLY A 90 -28.72 14.24 -0.88
CA GLY A 90 -28.50 13.86 0.51
C GLY A 90 -28.76 12.37 0.74
N TRP A 91 -29.89 11.85 0.24
CA TRP A 91 -30.24 10.43 0.36
C TRP A 91 -29.29 9.51 -0.42
N THR A 92 -28.83 9.92 -1.61
CA THR A 92 -27.86 9.11 -2.38
C THR A 92 -26.47 9.10 -1.73
N THR A 93 -26.00 10.24 -1.21
CA THR A 93 -24.69 10.32 -0.53
C THR A 93 -24.71 9.57 0.79
N LEU A 94 -25.79 9.72 1.58
CA LEU A 94 -25.97 8.98 2.83
C LEU A 94 -26.15 7.48 2.57
N GLY A 95 -26.94 7.10 1.57
CA GLY A 95 -27.14 5.71 1.17
C GLY A 95 -25.85 5.04 0.69
N ALA A 96 -25.05 5.73 -0.13
CA ALA A 96 -23.76 5.23 -0.58
C ALA A 96 -22.77 5.07 0.58
N THR A 97 -22.71 6.05 1.48
CA THR A 97 -21.85 5.99 2.67
C THR A 97 -22.25 4.87 3.61
N ALA A 98 -23.55 4.73 3.90
CA ALA A 98 -24.08 3.65 4.74
C ALA A 98 -23.84 2.26 4.10
N GLY A 99 -24.05 2.15 2.79
CA GLY A 99 -23.75 0.94 2.02
C GLY A 99 -22.28 0.56 2.08
N TYR A 100 -21.38 1.53 1.86
CA TYR A 100 -19.93 1.34 1.98
C TYR A 100 -19.52 0.87 3.38
N VAL A 101 -20.00 1.56 4.42
CA VAL A 101 -19.69 1.21 5.81
C VAL A 101 -20.22 -0.19 6.13
N PHE A 102 -21.45 -0.51 5.73
CA PHE A 102 -22.02 -1.84 5.94
C PHE A 102 -21.25 -2.94 5.20
N TRP A 103 -20.85 -2.68 3.96
CA TRP A 103 -20.09 -3.63 3.14
C TRP A 103 -18.71 -3.92 3.73
N THR A 104 -18.01 -2.88 4.19
CA THR A 104 -16.64 -2.99 4.71
C THR A 104 -16.52 -3.20 6.21
N ARG A 105 -17.64 -3.20 6.96
CA ARG A 105 -17.67 -3.26 8.44
C ARG A 105 -16.91 -4.42 9.06
N LYS A 106 -16.69 -5.49 8.30
CA LYS A 106 -16.06 -6.71 8.80
C LYS A 106 -14.53 -6.64 8.75
N THR A 107 -13.98 -5.68 8.01
CA THR A 107 -12.55 -5.38 7.94
C THR A 107 -12.20 -4.30 8.95
N LYS A 108 -11.21 -4.58 9.82
CA LYS A 108 -10.75 -3.68 10.87
C LYS A 108 -9.40 -3.10 10.49
N ILE A 109 -9.23 -1.79 10.67
CA ILE A 109 -7.92 -1.16 10.64
C ILE A 109 -7.37 -1.24 12.07
N VAL A 110 -6.17 -1.77 12.21
CA VAL A 110 -5.46 -1.90 13.48
C VAL A 110 -4.06 -1.32 13.34
N ASP A 111 -3.43 -1.00 14.48
CA ASP A 111 -2.07 -0.48 14.48
C ASP A 111 -1.06 -1.57 14.09
N VAL A 112 -0.10 -1.21 13.24
CA VAL A 112 1.08 -2.04 13.01
C VAL A 112 1.95 -1.97 14.27
N PRO A 113 2.25 -3.10 14.93
CA PRO A 113 3.08 -3.10 16.13
C PRO A 113 4.47 -2.52 15.83
N PRO A 114 5.08 -1.72 16.73
CA PRO A 114 6.46 -1.25 16.57
C PRO A 114 7.49 -2.38 16.45
N THR A 115 7.13 -3.58 16.91
CA THR A 115 7.95 -4.80 16.86
C THR A 115 7.64 -5.68 15.66
N ASP A 116 6.85 -5.22 14.68
CA ASP A 116 6.54 -5.98 13.48
C ASP A 116 7.83 -6.38 12.74
N TYR A 117 7.88 -7.62 12.24
CA TYR A 117 9.08 -8.17 11.63
C TYR A 117 9.48 -7.43 10.35
N LEU A 118 8.56 -6.74 9.66
CA LEU A 118 8.90 -6.00 8.46
C LEU A 118 9.92 -4.89 8.76
N PHE A 119 9.84 -4.22 9.92
CA PHE A 119 10.82 -3.20 10.31
C PHE A 119 12.23 -3.76 10.55
N ASN A 120 12.33 -5.07 10.82
CA ASN A 120 13.60 -5.77 11.01
C ASN A 120 14.01 -6.61 9.79
N SER A 121 13.28 -6.49 8.68
CA SER A 121 13.54 -7.27 7.47
C SER A 121 14.71 -6.69 6.67
N THR A 122 15.40 -7.56 5.92
CA THR A 122 16.45 -7.14 4.99
C THR A 122 15.93 -6.21 3.89
N PHE A 123 14.65 -6.33 3.51
CA PHE A 123 14.04 -5.47 2.49
C PHE A 123 13.82 -4.06 3.01
N TYR A 124 13.30 -3.91 4.23
CA TYR A 124 13.11 -2.60 4.85
C TYR A 124 14.44 -1.87 5.02
N ALA A 125 15.46 -2.54 5.58
CA ALA A 125 16.78 -1.95 5.73
C ALA A 125 17.45 -1.58 4.39
N ARG A 126 17.21 -2.38 3.34
CA ARG A 126 17.76 -2.12 1.99
C ARG A 126 17.11 -0.91 1.32
N TYR A 127 15.79 -0.79 1.41
CA TYR A 127 15.03 0.23 0.67
C TYR A 127 14.73 1.49 1.49
N ASN A 128 14.92 1.43 2.82
CA ASN A 128 14.86 2.57 3.72
C ASN A 128 16.18 2.73 4.51
N PRO A 129 17.33 2.93 3.84
CA PRO A 129 18.65 2.87 4.48
C PRO A 129 18.86 3.93 5.55
N ASN A 130 18.10 5.02 5.49
CA ASN A 130 18.17 6.14 6.42
C ASN A 130 17.15 6.03 7.56
N ASN A 131 16.37 4.94 7.60
CA ASN A 131 15.27 4.76 8.54
C ASN A 131 14.31 5.96 8.54
N ALA A 132 13.94 6.41 7.33
CA ALA A 132 12.98 7.47 7.16
C ALA A 132 11.62 7.07 7.77
N PRO A 133 10.84 8.05 8.26
CA PRO A 133 9.52 7.80 8.83
C PRO A 133 8.60 7.10 7.86
N VAL A 134 7.69 6.30 8.41
CA VAL A 134 6.78 5.47 7.64
C VAL A 134 5.34 5.94 7.77
N THR A 135 4.57 5.77 6.70
CA THR A 135 3.12 5.65 6.78
C THR A 135 2.82 4.17 6.80
N GLN A 136 2.02 3.72 7.75
CA GLN A 136 1.75 2.30 7.95
C GLN A 136 0.28 2.05 8.22
N ASP A 137 -0.27 1.01 7.61
CA ASP A 137 -1.66 0.59 7.79
C ASP A 137 -1.73 -0.94 7.87
N LEU A 138 -2.66 -1.46 8.67
CA LEU A 138 -2.94 -2.89 8.74
C LEU A 138 -4.45 -3.13 8.76
N ALA A 139 -4.98 -3.64 7.65
CA ALA A 139 -6.37 -4.07 7.53
C ALA A 139 -6.48 -5.58 7.79
N VAL A 140 -7.30 -5.98 8.75
CA VAL A 140 -7.48 -7.37 9.18
C VAL A 140 -8.92 -7.82 9.01
N ARG A 141 -9.11 -9.03 8.49
CA ARG A 141 -10.42 -9.65 8.27
C ARG A 141 -10.41 -11.13 8.64
N ARG A 142 -11.29 -11.54 9.55
CA ARG A 142 -11.45 -12.96 9.96
C ARG A 142 -12.65 -13.61 9.27
N VAL A 143 -12.44 -14.67 8.50
CA VAL A 143 -13.49 -15.39 7.77
C VAL A 143 -13.62 -16.81 8.33
N PRO A 144 -14.83 -17.28 8.68
CA PRO A 144 -15.03 -18.67 9.08
C PRO A 144 -14.53 -19.66 8.04
N LEU A 145 -13.84 -20.73 8.46
CA LEU A 145 -13.33 -21.74 7.53
C LEU A 145 -14.46 -22.40 6.71
N THR A 146 -15.68 -22.45 7.27
CA THR A 146 -16.87 -22.95 6.58
C THR A 146 -17.28 -22.11 5.36
N GLN A 147 -16.87 -20.84 5.30
CA GLN A 147 -17.15 -19.91 4.20
C GLN A 147 -16.05 -19.89 3.13
N ILE A 148 -14.89 -20.50 3.40
CA ILE A 148 -13.75 -20.55 2.49
C ILE A 148 -13.87 -21.77 1.58
N LYS A 149 -13.48 -21.62 0.31
CA LYS A 149 -13.37 -22.71 -0.65
C LYS A 149 -12.46 -23.82 -0.10
N PRO A 150 -12.96 -25.07 0.06
CA PRO A 150 -12.23 -26.13 0.74
C PRO A 150 -10.89 -26.48 0.07
N GLU A 151 -10.84 -26.42 -1.26
CA GLU A 151 -9.64 -26.71 -2.05
C GLU A 151 -8.46 -25.76 -1.75
N LEU A 152 -8.74 -24.56 -1.22
CA LEU A 152 -7.72 -23.60 -0.79
C LEU A 152 -7.14 -23.92 0.59
N LEU A 153 -7.82 -24.75 1.38
CA LEU A 153 -7.41 -25.18 2.72
C LEU A 153 -6.64 -26.51 2.70
N GLU A 154 -6.74 -27.27 1.60
CA GLU A 154 -6.09 -28.58 1.44
C GLU A 154 -4.59 -28.48 1.17
N LYS A 155 -4.15 -27.42 0.48
CA LYS A 155 -2.76 -27.23 0.05
C LYS A 155 -2.18 -25.97 0.66
N GLU A 156 -1.00 -26.10 1.26
CA GLU A 156 -0.23 -24.98 1.78
C GLU A 156 0.00 -23.92 0.68
N GLY A 157 -0.02 -22.63 1.05
CA GLY A 157 0.17 -21.53 0.10
C GLY A 157 -1.05 -21.17 -0.73
N LYS A 158 -1.97 -22.09 -1.03
CA LYS A 158 -3.08 -21.82 -1.96
C LYS A 158 -4.05 -20.75 -1.47
N LEU A 159 -4.27 -20.67 -0.15
CA LEU A 159 -5.10 -19.62 0.41
C LEU A 159 -4.52 -18.22 0.20
N VAL A 160 -3.22 -18.02 0.48
CA VAL A 160 -2.58 -16.71 0.30
C VAL A 160 -2.40 -16.36 -1.18
N GLU A 161 -2.11 -17.34 -2.05
CA GLU A 161 -2.07 -17.14 -3.50
C GLU A 161 -3.43 -16.67 -4.03
N SER A 162 -4.51 -17.36 -3.65
CA SER A 162 -5.87 -16.99 -4.07
C SER A 162 -6.31 -15.66 -3.46
N PHE A 163 -5.89 -15.33 -2.24
CA PHE A 163 -6.16 -14.03 -1.64
C PHE A 163 -5.43 -12.90 -2.38
N CYS A 164 -4.13 -13.06 -2.64
CA CYS A 164 -3.30 -12.17 -3.45
C CYS A 164 -3.88 -11.97 -4.85
N ALA A 165 -4.28 -13.06 -5.52
CA ALA A 165 -4.99 -13.02 -6.79
C ALA A 165 -6.26 -12.16 -6.71
N GLY A 166 -7.02 -12.27 -5.62
CA GLY A 166 -8.21 -11.47 -5.37
C GLY A 166 -7.92 -9.98 -5.22
N VAL A 167 -6.84 -9.60 -4.54
CA VAL A 167 -6.40 -8.20 -4.40
C VAL A 167 -6.14 -7.58 -5.77
N TRP A 168 -5.34 -8.24 -6.61
CA TRP A 168 -4.90 -7.66 -7.88
C TRP A 168 -5.91 -7.82 -9.01
N SER A 169 -6.68 -8.91 -9.03
CA SER A 169 -7.68 -9.14 -10.07
C SER A 169 -9.03 -8.47 -9.77
N GLY A 170 -9.33 -8.26 -8.49
CA GLY A 170 -10.62 -7.77 -7.99
C GLY A 170 -10.96 -6.34 -8.41
N LEU A 171 -12.23 -5.98 -8.21
CA LEU A 171 -12.76 -4.65 -8.56
C LEU A 171 -12.11 -3.52 -7.76
N GLY A 172 -11.59 -3.81 -6.56
CA GLY A 172 -10.91 -2.81 -5.73
C GLY A 172 -9.66 -2.26 -6.40
N PHE A 173 -8.90 -3.09 -7.10
CA PHE A 173 -7.70 -2.65 -7.83
C PHE A 173 -7.98 -2.27 -9.30
N ALA A 174 -9.17 -2.58 -9.83
CA ALA A 174 -9.46 -2.43 -11.26
C ALA A 174 -9.25 -1.00 -11.80
N TYR A 175 -9.61 0.03 -11.03
CA TYR A 175 -9.40 1.42 -11.46
C TYR A 175 -7.90 1.77 -11.53
N GLN A 176 -7.14 1.46 -10.48
CA GLN A 176 -5.68 1.69 -10.45
C GLN A 176 -4.99 0.87 -11.55
N ARG A 177 -5.36 -0.40 -11.73
CA ARG A 177 -4.88 -1.25 -12.83
C ARG A 177 -5.10 -0.60 -14.19
N ARG A 178 -6.30 -0.09 -14.47
CA ARG A 178 -6.62 0.54 -15.76
C ARG A 178 -5.86 1.85 -15.97
N PHE A 179 -5.60 2.61 -14.90
CA PHE A 179 -4.76 3.80 -14.95
C PHE A 179 -3.30 3.44 -15.30
N LEU A 180 -2.72 2.47 -14.60
CA LEU A 180 -1.35 1.99 -14.82
C LEU A 180 -1.19 1.38 -16.22
N GLU A 181 -2.19 0.61 -16.66
CA GLU A 181 -2.23 -0.01 -17.98
C GLU A 181 -2.10 1.03 -19.08
N LYS A 182 -2.91 2.10 -19.03
CA LYS A 182 -2.86 3.20 -20.01
C LYS A 182 -1.50 3.89 -20.04
N LYS A 183 -0.81 3.95 -18.90
CA LYS A 183 0.45 4.68 -18.76
C LYS A 183 1.65 3.85 -19.20
N TYR A 184 1.65 2.54 -18.96
CA TYR A 184 2.87 1.73 -19.02
C TYR A 184 2.77 0.49 -19.91
N ARG A 185 1.59 -0.11 -20.13
CA ARG A 185 1.47 -1.42 -20.83
C ARG A 185 2.01 -1.40 -22.26
N ALA A 186 2.00 -0.25 -22.93
CA ALA A 186 2.51 -0.11 -24.30
C ALA A 186 4.03 -0.18 -24.39
N ASP A 187 4.76 -0.05 -23.27
CA ASP A 187 6.21 -0.14 -23.22
C ASP A 187 6.66 -1.61 -23.30
N PHE A 188 7.59 -1.89 -24.22
CA PHE A 188 8.16 -3.23 -24.44
C PHE A 188 8.83 -3.79 -23.17
N VAL A 189 9.36 -2.92 -22.30
CA VAL A 189 10.02 -3.33 -21.06
C VAL A 189 9.03 -3.93 -20.04
N THR A 190 7.73 -3.75 -20.24
CA THR A 190 6.68 -4.21 -19.31
C THR A 190 5.83 -5.35 -19.86
N GLN A 191 6.27 -5.98 -20.95
CA GLN A 191 5.54 -7.07 -21.62
C GLN A 191 5.41 -8.32 -20.76
N ASP A 192 6.35 -8.57 -19.85
CA ASP A 192 6.34 -9.70 -18.90
C ASP A 192 5.53 -9.40 -17.62
N HIS A 193 4.97 -8.20 -17.47
CA HIS A 193 4.18 -7.84 -16.30
C HIS A 193 2.76 -8.39 -16.39
N LEU A 194 2.15 -8.67 -15.23
CA LEU A 194 0.73 -9.05 -15.17
C LEU A 194 -0.16 -7.82 -15.34
N TRP A 195 -1.06 -7.89 -16.32
CA TRP A 195 -2.01 -6.82 -16.66
C TRP A 195 -3.46 -7.28 -16.64
N ASP A 196 -3.73 -8.45 -17.22
CA ASP A 196 -5.10 -8.91 -17.43
C ASP A 196 -5.64 -9.65 -16.21
N THR A 197 -6.94 -9.47 -15.94
CA THR A 197 -7.63 -10.09 -14.80
C THR A 197 -7.41 -11.60 -14.75
N LYS A 198 -7.44 -12.27 -15.91
CA LYS A 198 -7.24 -13.73 -16.01
C LYS A 198 -5.84 -14.16 -15.57
N ASP A 199 -4.83 -13.40 -15.98
CA ASP A 199 -3.44 -13.73 -15.65
C ASP A 199 -3.18 -13.46 -14.17
N LEU A 200 -3.72 -12.36 -13.64
CA LEU A 200 -3.70 -12.06 -12.21
C LEU A 200 -4.43 -13.15 -11.39
N GLN A 201 -5.54 -13.69 -11.88
CA GLN A 201 -6.27 -14.76 -11.17
C GLN A 201 -5.54 -16.11 -11.15
N SER A 202 -4.79 -16.42 -12.21
CA SER A 202 -4.17 -17.74 -12.40
C SER A 202 -2.71 -17.82 -11.95
N ASN A 203 -2.07 -16.68 -11.67
CA ASN A 203 -0.67 -16.63 -11.26
C ASN A 203 -0.47 -17.16 -9.83
N THR A 204 0.69 -17.79 -9.58
CA THR A 204 1.08 -18.26 -8.24
C THR A 204 1.89 -17.23 -7.46
N TYR A 205 2.21 -16.09 -8.05
CA TYR A 205 2.95 -14.97 -7.47
C TYR A 205 4.33 -15.38 -6.95
N GLU A 206 5.12 -16.07 -7.79
CA GLU A 206 6.50 -16.37 -7.46
C GLU A 206 7.34 -15.08 -7.30
N ILE A 207 8.43 -15.16 -6.54
CA ILE A 207 9.36 -14.05 -6.36
C ILE A 207 9.84 -13.55 -7.73
N GLY A 208 9.83 -12.23 -7.93
CA GLY A 208 10.11 -11.57 -9.20
C GLY A 208 8.88 -11.34 -10.09
N THR A 209 7.70 -11.83 -9.71
CA THR A 209 6.45 -11.53 -10.42
C THR A 209 6.18 -10.02 -10.37
N LYS A 210 6.08 -9.39 -11.54
CA LYS A 210 5.81 -7.96 -11.69
C LYS A 210 4.35 -7.72 -12.03
N ILE A 211 3.72 -6.78 -11.34
CA ILE A 211 2.29 -6.49 -11.46
C ILE A 211 2.12 -5.05 -11.89
N THR A 212 1.55 -4.84 -13.07
CA THR A 212 1.14 -3.53 -13.60
C THR A 212 2.21 -2.43 -13.57
N ASP A 213 3.48 -2.81 -13.68
CA ASP A 213 4.62 -1.86 -13.60
C ASP A 213 4.66 -1.03 -12.30
N HIS A 214 4.10 -1.55 -11.21
CA HIS A 214 4.06 -0.81 -9.95
C HIS A 214 4.38 -1.68 -8.72
N PHE A 215 4.28 -3.00 -8.88
CA PHE A 215 4.59 -3.94 -7.81
C PHE A 215 5.50 -5.04 -8.31
N GLU A 216 6.33 -5.56 -7.42
CA GLU A 216 7.16 -6.74 -7.63
C GLU A 216 7.12 -7.62 -6.40
N VAL A 217 6.83 -8.91 -6.56
CA VAL A 217 6.90 -9.87 -5.46
C VAL A 217 8.35 -10.06 -5.04
N ILE A 218 8.67 -9.75 -3.79
CA ILE A 218 10.03 -9.85 -3.24
C ILE A 218 10.17 -10.98 -2.21
N SER A 219 9.05 -11.45 -1.65
CA SER A 219 9.02 -12.56 -0.71
C SER A 219 7.72 -13.32 -0.82
N LYS A 220 7.80 -14.64 -0.64
CA LYS A 220 6.65 -15.54 -0.59
C LYS A 220 6.89 -16.63 0.43
N THR A 221 5.89 -16.87 1.26
CA THR A 221 5.78 -17.98 2.20
C THR A 221 4.39 -18.61 2.04
N PRO A 222 4.12 -19.77 2.67
CA PRO A 222 2.80 -20.39 2.56
C PRO A 222 1.65 -19.58 3.17
N SER A 223 1.92 -18.55 3.98
CA SER A 223 0.91 -17.67 4.60
C SER A 223 1.07 -16.19 4.29
N SER A 224 2.12 -15.76 3.57
CA SER A 224 2.40 -14.36 3.26
C SER A 224 3.02 -14.17 1.88
N ILE A 225 2.57 -13.15 1.15
CA ILE A 225 3.21 -12.62 -0.06
C ILE A 225 3.53 -11.15 0.17
N ILE A 226 4.79 -10.76 -0.02
CA ILE A 226 5.25 -9.37 0.10
C ILE A 226 5.61 -8.86 -1.28
N VAL A 227 5.05 -7.71 -1.64
CA VAL A 227 5.44 -6.94 -2.82
C VAL A 227 6.17 -5.66 -2.42
N ARG A 228 7.20 -5.30 -3.18
CA ARG A 228 7.72 -3.92 -3.19
C ARG A 228 6.77 -3.06 -4.00
N CYS A 229 6.47 -1.87 -3.51
CA CYS A 229 5.51 -0.94 -4.13
C CYS A 229 6.05 0.51 -4.14
N GLY A 230 5.20 1.46 -4.52
CA GLY A 230 5.52 2.90 -4.48
C GLY A 230 6.13 3.46 -5.76
N ASP A 231 6.75 2.62 -6.61
CA ASP A 231 7.22 2.98 -7.95
C ASP A 231 7.45 1.73 -8.82
N SER A 232 7.84 1.94 -10.08
CA SER A 232 8.08 0.88 -11.05
C SER A 232 9.21 -0.07 -10.65
N PRO A 233 9.02 -1.39 -10.85
CA PRO A 233 10.05 -2.41 -10.65
C PRO A 233 11.23 -2.26 -11.61
N ARG A 234 11.18 -1.36 -12.59
CA ARG A 234 12.35 -1.00 -13.40
C ARG A 234 13.44 -0.30 -12.58
N ILE A 235 13.08 0.34 -11.47
CA ILE A 235 13.99 1.11 -10.62
C ILE A 235 14.40 0.23 -9.44
N GLN A 236 15.53 -0.47 -9.54
CA GLN A 236 15.94 -1.42 -8.50
C GLN A 236 16.59 -0.74 -7.28
N ASP A 237 17.19 0.44 -7.47
CA ASP A 237 17.78 1.26 -6.41
C ASP A 237 16.73 1.83 -5.44
N VAL A 238 17.20 2.50 -4.40
CA VAL A 238 16.36 3.21 -3.40
C VAL A 238 15.54 4.32 -4.06
N ARG A 239 14.26 4.47 -3.66
CA ARG A 239 13.29 5.37 -4.33
C ARG A 239 12.77 6.46 -3.41
N ALA A 240 12.32 7.57 -4.01
CA ALA A 240 11.66 8.67 -3.30
C ALA A 240 10.26 8.29 -2.78
N SER A 241 9.60 7.35 -3.47
CA SER A 241 8.34 6.74 -3.09
C SER A 241 8.55 5.23 -3.14
N ASP A 242 8.57 4.60 -1.98
CA ASP A 242 8.85 3.18 -1.84
C ASP A 242 7.97 2.59 -0.74
N GLY A 243 7.92 1.27 -0.69
CA GLY A 243 7.19 0.60 0.36
C GLY A 243 7.16 -0.91 0.23
N LEU A 244 6.71 -1.52 1.31
CA LEU A 244 6.42 -2.94 1.40
C LEU A 244 4.92 -3.08 1.60
N PHE A 245 4.27 -3.86 0.73
CA PHE A 245 2.88 -4.24 0.88
C PHE A 245 2.79 -5.75 1.00
N GLU A 246 2.19 -6.20 2.09
CA GLU A 246 2.13 -7.61 2.46
C GLU A 246 0.69 -8.08 2.55
N MET A 247 0.40 -9.17 1.84
CA MET A 247 -0.85 -9.90 1.94
C MET A 247 -0.64 -11.18 2.73
N THR A 248 -1.36 -11.34 3.84
CA THR A 248 -1.31 -12.53 4.69
C THR A 248 -2.61 -13.30 4.68
N ALA A 249 -2.52 -14.62 4.82
CA ALA A 249 -3.65 -15.50 5.06
C ALA A 249 -3.23 -16.62 6.03
N GLU A 250 -3.68 -16.51 7.28
CA GLU A 250 -3.36 -17.44 8.35
C GLU A 250 -4.58 -18.29 8.73
N VAL A 251 -4.44 -19.62 8.68
CA VAL A 251 -5.52 -20.54 9.07
C VAL A 251 -5.42 -20.82 10.57
N LYS A 252 -6.34 -20.27 11.36
CA LYS A 252 -6.46 -20.48 12.81
C LYS A 252 -7.47 -21.60 13.08
N LYS A 253 -7.03 -22.85 12.92
CA LYS A 253 -7.90 -24.05 13.00
C LYS A 253 -8.68 -24.12 14.32
N ASP A 254 -8.01 -23.87 15.44
CA ASP A 254 -8.61 -23.93 16.78
C ASP A 254 -9.71 -22.88 16.99
N GLU A 255 -9.65 -21.78 16.24
CA GLU A 255 -10.64 -20.71 16.26
C GLU A 255 -11.71 -20.86 15.16
N GLY A 256 -11.57 -21.86 14.28
CA GLY A 256 -12.49 -22.10 13.17
C GLY A 256 -12.51 -20.97 12.11
N VAL A 257 -11.45 -20.18 12.00
CA VAL A 257 -11.35 -19.04 11.08
C VAL A 257 -10.03 -19.01 10.32
N ALA A 258 -10.01 -18.34 9.17
CA ALA A 258 -8.78 -17.79 8.60
C ALA A 258 -8.74 -16.27 8.81
N GLU A 259 -7.57 -15.75 9.17
CA GLU A 259 -7.31 -14.33 9.29
C GLU A 259 -6.53 -13.85 8.08
N PHE A 260 -7.07 -12.84 7.40
CA PHE A 260 -6.46 -12.19 6.26
C PHE A 260 -5.98 -10.82 6.66
N GLY A 261 -4.80 -10.43 6.18
CA GLY A 261 -4.19 -9.13 6.45
C GLY A 261 -3.71 -8.46 5.17
N LEU A 262 -3.94 -7.16 5.07
CA LEU A 262 -3.26 -6.26 4.14
C LEU A 262 -2.45 -5.27 4.98
N LYS A 263 -1.12 -5.37 4.89
CA LYS A 263 -0.20 -4.55 5.66
C LYS A 263 0.64 -3.70 4.72
N SER A 264 0.63 -2.39 4.94
CA SER A 264 1.40 -1.44 4.15
C SER A 264 2.40 -0.72 5.03
N ILE A 265 3.63 -0.58 4.54
CA ILE A 265 4.68 0.26 5.12
C ILE A 265 5.30 1.08 3.99
N PHE A 266 4.97 2.36 3.93
CA PHE A 266 5.44 3.29 2.90
C PHE A 266 6.44 4.28 3.48
N TYR A 267 7.48 4.59 2.72
CA TYR A 267 8.54 5.51 3.13
C TYR A 267 9.14 6.22 1.91
N ASN A 268 9.82 7.34 2.18
CA ASN A 268 10.73 7.93 1.22
C ASN A 268 12.13 7.40 1.51
N GLY A 269 12.59 6.42 0.72
CA GLY A 269 13.90 5.80 0.93
C GLY A 269 15.09 6.74 0.71
N LEU A 270 14.89 7.82 -0.05
CA LEU A 270 15.91 8.85 -0.29
C LEU A 270 15.92 9.94 0.77
N ALA A 271 14.90 10.01 1.64
CA ALA A 271 14.85 11.01 2.69
C ALA A 271 16.01 10.83 3.66
N GLN A 272 16.64 11.95 4.00
CA GLN A 272 17.61 12.00 5.08
C GLN A 272 16.85 12.25 6.38
N PRO A 273 17.28 11.66 7.51
CA PRO A 273 16.62 11.91 8.78
C PRO A 273 16.89 13.38 9.13
N ASP A 274 15.82 14.13 9.37
CA ASP A 274 15.94 15.47 9.94
C ASP A 274 16.36 15.34 11.41
N LYS A 275 17.68 15.39 11.64
CA LYS A 275 18.31 15.25 12.96
C LYS A 275 18.02 16.44 13.88
N GLU A 276 17.48 17.53 13.35
CA GLU A 276 17.27 18.80 14.06
C GLU A 276 15.78 19.08 14.34
N SER A 277 14.87 18.47 13.58
CA SER A 277 13.43 18.57 13.84
C SER A 277 13.01 17.92 15.15
N LYS A 278 12.42 18.74 16.02
CA LYS A 278 11.68 18.30 17.22
C LYS A 278 10.24 17.86 16.93
N VAL A 279 9.83 17.91 15.66
CA VAL A 279 8.49 17.49 15.22
C VAL A 279 8.53 15.97 14.99
N PRO A 280 7.56 15.20 15.51
CA PRO A 280 7.41 13.80 15.14
C PRO A 280 7.38 13.71 13.61
N GLN A 281 8.39 13.09 13.02
CA GLN A 281 8.46 13.03 11.58
C GLN A 281 7.34 12.10 11.09
N GLN A 282 6.42 12.68 10.33
CA GLN A 282 5.32 11.96 9.70
C GLN A 282 5.84 11.18 8.49
N GLY A 283 5.25 10.01 8.22
CA GLY A 283 5.50 9.26 7.00
C GLY A 283 5.22 10.05 5.71
N PRO A 284 5.49 9.48 4.53
CA PRO A 284 5.34 10.17 3.25
C PRO A 284 3.89 10.60 2.93
N MET A 285 2.88 10.05 3.62
CA MET A 285 1.49 10.47 3.48
C MET A 285 1.02 11.32 4.66
N SER A 286 0.26 12.37 4.35
CA SER A 286 -0.47 13.15 5.34
C SER A 286 -1.59 12.31 6.00
N ASN A 287 -2.06 12.71 7.18
CA ASN A 287 -3.08 11.95 7.93
C ASN A 287 -4.36 11.71 7.12
N TRP A 288 -4.76 12.68 6.30
CA TRP A 288 -5.93 12.57 5.44
C TRP A 288 -5.72 11.53 4.32
N ILE A 289 -4.54 11.52 3.70
CA ILE A 289 -4.21 10.56 2.65
C ILE A 289 -4.08 9.15 3.24
N GLN A 290 -3.47 9.02 4.42
CA GLN A 290 -3.42 7.74 5.14
C GLN A 290 -4.83 7.22 5.45
N TRP A 291 -5.73 8.07 5.95
CA TRP A 291 -7.11 7.67 6.20
C TRP A 291 -7.85 7.20 4.94
N LEU A 292 -7.63 7.87 3.79
CA LEU A 292 -8.15 7.44 2.50
C LEU A 292 -7.56 6.10 2.06
N HIS A 293 -6.26 5.90 2.26
CA HIS A 293 -5.58 4.64 1.99
C HIS A 293 -6.17 3.50 2.82
N GLN A 294 -6.43 3.71 4.11
CA GLN A 294 -7.12 2.73 4.96
C GLN A 294 -8.54 2.40 4.47
N GLN A 295 -9.27 3.37 3.93
CA GLN A 295 -10.59 3.11 3.33
C GLN A 295 -10.46 2.31 2.03
N TYR A 296 -9.39 2.54 1.27
CA TYR A 296 -9.05 1.77 0.09
C TYR A 296 -8.67 0.32 0.42
N ASP A 297 -7.88 0.10 1.47
CA ASP A 297 -7.51 -1.24 1.96
C ASP A 297 -8.74 -2.07 2.33
N LYS A 298 -9.77 -1.46 2.90
CA LYS A 298 -11.04 -2.15 3.16
C LYS A 298 -11.72 -2.62 1.87
N VAL A 299 -11.70 -1.80 0.82
CA VAL A 299 -12.26 -2.19 -0.49
C VAL A 299 -11.46 -3.33 -1.09
N LEU A 300 -10.13 -3.23 -1.08
CA LEU A 300 -9.23 -4.30 -1.53
C LEU A 300 -9.53 -5.59 -0.77
N MET A 301 -9.60 -5.53 0.56
CA MET A 301 -9.92 -6.68 1.41
C MET A 301 -11.24 -7.34 1.02
N GLU A 302 -12.35 -6.61 0.99
CA GLU A 302 -13.66 -7.22 0.69
C GLU A 302 -13.70 -7.81 -0.74
N THR A 303 -13.04 -7.17 -1.71
CA THR A 303 -12.97 -7.70 -3.07
C THR A 303 -12.01 -8.88 -3.22
N ALA A 304 -11.00 -9.00 -2.36
CA ALA A 304 -10.10 -10.15 -2.33
C ALA A 304 -10.73 -11.35 -1.61
N ILE A 305 -11.51 -11.11 -0.55
CA ILE A 305 -12.23 -12.16 0.19
C ILE A 305 -13.25 -12.87 -0.70
N SER A 306 -13.91 -12.18 -1.62
CA SER A 306 -14.81 -12.84 -2.58
C SER A 306 -14.11 -13.87 -3.46
N ASN A 307 -12.80 -13.72 -3.69
CA ASN A 307 -12.02 -14.67 -4.49
C ASN A 307 -11.75 -16.00 -3.74
N VAL A 308 -11.72 -15.97 -2.42
CA VAL A 308 -11.45 -17.16 -1.56
C VAL A 308 -12.73 -17.75 -0.94
N SER A 309 -13.83 -17.01 -0.99
CA SER A 309 -15.12 -17.42 -0.39
C SER A 309 -15.95 -18.26 -1.37
N LYS A 310 -16.86 -19.07 -0.82
CA LYS A 310 -17.86 -19.84 -1.59
C LYS A 310 -18.93 -18.96 -2.23
#